data_AF-A8XD60-F1
#
_entry.id   AF-A8XD60-F1
#
_cell.length_a   1.000
_cell.length_b   1.000
_cell.length_c   1.000
_cell.angle_alpha   90.00
_cell.angle_beta   90.00
_cell.angle_gamma   90.00
#
_symmetry.space_group_name_H-M   'P 1'
#
loop_
_entity.id
_entity.type
_entity.pdbx_description
1 polymer ?
#
loop_
_entity_poly.entity_id
_entity_poly.type
_entity_poly.pdbx_seq_one_letter_code
_entity_poly.pdbx_strand_id
1 'polypeptide(L)'
;MHSLLHIVQYSGIGFAQVTNLVMLILIYNKAKGLFGSYRYLMTVFTAYSIVYTWIEMIALPLMYVHGSMFIMLVDSFLRYEKLIGLYVLSLYCASFALCISLLATQFYYRYVAVCQPHNLGKLNGFRLRLLFVPCILFFIAWFCLVFFAMKGTEEKVEYARKIILEVYEEDTSKIAFIALQFWDTDSDGSKTFRVSDWLSYSGFLSIIGSCFSAILFCAIKIYFKLQCSQNVMSWKTRELHRQLLKTLIFQTALPFFTMYSVVGTILSLPIFEIDIGLTANFPGSAACVYPALEPLIAMYFVKDFKNALKCNRGIRRIFLKELVFQVNLKLKSQWPTSRCKNLHITL
;
A
#
# COMPACT_ATOMS: atom_id res chain seq x y z
N MET A 1 -6.79 15.41 -20.75
CA MET A 1 -5.90 14.81 -19.72
C MET A 1 -6.68 14.03 -18.68
N HIS A 2 -7.77 14.59 -18.14
CA HIS A 2 -8.64 13.97 -17.14
C HIS A 2 -9.12 12.55 -17.50
N SER A 3 -9.69 12.34 -18.69
CA SER A 3 -10.20 11.02 -19.11
C SER A 3 -9.10 9.95 -19.24
N LEU A 4 -7.89 10.34 -19.65
CA LEU A 4 -6.76 9.41 -19.77
C LEU A 4 -6.29 8.94 -18.38
N LEU A 5 -6.26 9.85 -17.40
CA LEU A 5 -5.91 9.54 -16.01
C LEU A 5 -6.86 8.49 -15.43
N HIS A 6 -8.17 8.69 -15.62
CA HIS A 6 -9.20 7.73 -15.20
C HIS A 6 -9.03 6.36 -15.87
N ILE A 7 -8.78 6.32 -17.18
CA ILE A 7 -8.53 5.05 -17.90
C ILE A 7 -7.33 4.30 -17.28
N VAL A 8 -6.25 5.02 -16.98
CA VAL A 8 -5.06 4.43 -16.32
C VAL A 8 -5.40 3.93 -14.92
N GLN A 9 -6.15 4.71 -14.12
CA GLN A 9 -6.58 4.31 -12.78
C GLN A 9 -7.48 3.06 -12.81
N TYR A 10 -8.54 3.04 -13.61
CA TYR A 10 -9.44 1.89 -13.69
C TYR A 10 -8.75 0.63 -14.22
N SER A 11 -7.90 0.77 -15.25
CA SER A 11 -7.14 -0.37 -15.77
C SER A 11 -6.12 -0.89 -14.76
N GLY A 12 -5.41 0.01 -14.06
CA GLY A 12 -4.49 -0.31 -12.98
C GLY A 12 -5.17 -1.07 -11.84
N ILE A 13 -6.33 -0.59 -11.39
CA ILE A 13 -7.14 -1.24 -10.35
C ILE A 13 -7.59 -2.63 -10.79
N GLY A 14 -8.17 -2.75 -11.99
CA GLY A 14 -8.62 -4.04 -12.52
C GLY A 14 -7.48 -5.06 -12.61
N PHE A 15 -6.33 -4.63 -13.10
CA PHE A 15 -5.14 -5.48 -13.18
C PHE A 15 -4.58 -5.84 -11.79
N ALA A 16 -4.62 -4.92 -10.83
CA ALA A 16 -4.21 -5.16 -9.45
C ALA A 16 -5.08 -6.21 -8.78
N GLN A 17 -6.40 -6.18 -8.96
CA GLN A 17 -7.31 -7.18 -8.40
C GLN A 17 -6.97 -8.59 -8.90
N VAL A 18 -6.77 -8.74 -10.21
CA VAL A 18 -6.44 -10.03 -10.83
C VAL A 18 -5.08 -10.55 -10.31
N THR A 19 -4.05 -9.72 -10.34
CA THR A 19 -2.69 -10.12 -9.97
C THR A 19 -2.56 -10.44 -8.48
N ASN A 20 -3.19 -9.65 -7.60
CA ASN A 20 -3.20 -9.91 -6.15
C ASN A 20 -4.04 -11.16 -5.79
N LEU A 21 -5.15 -11.42 -6.50
CA LEU A 21 -5.92 -12.66 -6.30
C LEU A 21 -5.09 -13.90 -6.67
N VAL A 22 -4.41 -13.86 -7.82
CA VAL A 22 -3.49 -14.94 -8.22
C VAL A 22 -2.39 -15.12 -7.17
N MET A 23 -1.83 -14.02 -6.65
CA MET A 23 -0.81 -14.06 -5.61
C MET A 23 -1.32 -14.72 -4.32
N LEU A 24 -2.52 -14.38 -3.83
CA LEU A 24 -3.15 -15.02 -2.66
C LEU A 24 -3.28 -16.54 -2.87
N ILE A 25 -3.75 -16.95 -4.04
CA ILE A 25 -3.92 -18.35 -4.40
C ILE A 25 -2.57 -19.08 -4.40
N LEU A 26 -1.50 -18.46 -4.93
CA LEU A 26 -0.15 -19.02 -4.92
C LEU A 26 0.42 -19.14 -3.50
N ILE A 27 0.22 -18.11 -2.66
CA ILE A 27 0.61 -18.14 -1.25
C ILE A 27 -0.08 -19.32 -0.55
N TYR A 28 -1.40 -19.46 -0.69
CA TYR A 28 -2.16 -20.52 -0.05
C TYR A 28 -1.67 -21.92 -0.46
N ASN A 29 -1.44 -22.14 -1.76
CA ASN A 29 -1.14 -23.46 -2.31
C ASN A 29 0.34 -23.85 -2.25
N LYS A 30 1.28 -22.89 -2.23
CA LYS A 30 2.73 -23.16 -2.34
C LYS A 30 3.52 -22.71 -1.12
N ALA A 31 3.06 -21.71 -0.35
CA ALA A 31 3.89 -21.14 0.71
C ALA A 31 3.97 -21.99 1.99
N LYS A 32 3.01 -22.89 2.23
CA LYS A 32 2.84 -23.60 3.53
C LYS A 32 4.07 -24.42 3.95
N GLY A 33 4.73 -25.10 3.02
CA GLY A 33 5.93 -25.91 3.31
C GLY A 33 7.27 -25.17 3.13
N LEU A 34 7.27 -24.02 2.43
CA LEU A 34 8.48 -23.35 1.96
C LEU A 34 8.86 -22.10 2.76
N PHE A 35 7.88 -21.36 3.27
CA PHE A 35 8.11 -20.03 3.84
C PHE A 35 7.76 -19.89 5.34
N GLY A 36 7.24 -20.96 5.97
CA GLY A 36 6.87 -20.93 7.39
C GLY A 36 5.93 -19.77 7.73
N SER A 37 6.21 -19.03 8.82
CA SER A 37 5.40 -17.89 9.25
C SER A 37 5.50 -16.66 8.33
N TYR A 38 6.48 -16.59 7.42
CA TYR A 38 6.59 -15.46 6.46
C TYR A 38 5.38 -15.36 5.52
N ARG A 39 4.72 -16.48 5.23
CA ARG A 39 3.53 -16.50 4.37
C ARG A 39 2.43 -15.56 4.88
N TYR A 40 2.31 -15.40 6.20
CA TYR A 40 1.32 -14.50 6.79
C TYR A 40 1.64 -13.03 6.49
N LEU A 41 2.92 -12.65 6.48
CA LEU A 41 3.34 -11.30 6.08
C LEU A 41 3.00 -11.04 4.61
N MET A 42 3.27 -12.01 3.73
CA MET A 42 2.91 -11.91 2.32
C MET A 42 1.39 -11.78 2.16
N THR A 43 0.60 -12.59 2.86
CA THR A 43 -0.86 -12.51 2.83
C THR A 43 -1.38 -11.16 3.31
N VAL A 44 -0.84 -10.62 4.41
CA VAL A 44 -1.24 -9.29 4.91
C VAL A 44 -0.90 -8.21 3.90
N PHE A 45 0.29 -8.26 3.29
CA PHE A 45 0.69 -7.31 2.26
C PHE A 45 -0.23 -7.36 1.03
N THR A 46 -0.52 -8.56 0.52
CA THR A 46 -1.44 -8.75 -0.62
C THR A 46 -2.87 -8.32 -0.28
N ALA A 47 -3.34 -8.58 0.95
CA ALA A 47 -4.65 -8.11 1.40
C ALA A 47 -4.71 -6.57 1.48
N TYR A 48 -3.64 -5.94 1.99
CA TYR A 48 -3.48 -4.49 1.96
C TYR A 48 -3.55 -3.96 0.51
N SER A 49 -2.82 -4.56 -0.44
CA SER A 49 -2.84 -4.13 -1.85
C SER A 49 -4.26 -4.15 -2.46
N ILE A 50 -5.06 -5.17 -2.13
CA ILE A 50 -6.46 -5.25 -2.57
C ILE A 50 -7.27 -4.11 -1.95
N VAL A 51 -7.19 -3.92 -0.63
CA VAL A 51 -7.93 -2.85 0.08
C VAL A 51 -7.53 -1.46 -0.44
N TYR A 52 -6.24 -1.23 -0.66
CA TYR A 52 -5.70 0.01 -1.20
C TYR A 52 -6.33 0.36 -2.55
N THR A 53 -6.48 -0.60 -3.47
CA THR A 53 -7.09 -0.31 -4.78
C THR A 53 -8.58 0.06 -4.68
N TRP A 54 -9.30 -0.42 -3.67
CA TRP A 54 -10.67 0.03 -3.40
C TRP A 54 -10.71 1.44 -2.82
N ILE A 55 -9.80 1.75 -1.89
CA ILE A 55 -9.65 3.12 -1.36
C ILE A 55 -9.36 4.09 -2.51
N GLU A 56 -8.46 3.70 -3.43
CA GLU A 56 -8.11 4.49 -4.60
C GLU A 56 -9.28 4.65 -5.58
N MET A 57 -10.08 3.61 -5.81
CA MET A 57 -11.31 3.69 -6.61
C MET A 57 -12.34 4.66 -6.00
N ILE A 58 -12.44 4.68 -4.68
CA ILE A 58 -13.36 5.56 -3.96
C ILE A 58 -12.84 6.99 -3.91
N ALA A 59 -11.51 7.19 -3.89
CA ALA A 59 -10.90 8.51 -3.86
C ALA A 59 -10.85 9.16 -5.25
N LEU A 60 -10.42 8.41 -6.28
CA LEU A 60 -10.02 8.93 -7.61
C LEU A 60 -9.30 10.28 -7.48
N PRO A 61 -8.13 10.28 -6.82
CA PRO A 61 -7.49 11.52 -6.40
C PRO A 61 -6.98 12.28 -7.62
N LEU A 62 -7.33 13.56 -7.70
CA LEU A 62 -6.72 14.52 -8.63
C LEU A 62 -5.81 15.44 -7.83
N MET A 63 -4.64 15.72 -8.38
CA MET A 63 -3.59 16.50 -7.74
C MET A 63 -3.22 17.71 -8.60
N TYR A 64 -2.95 18.83 -7.92
CA TYR A 64 -2.50 20.06 -8.56
C TYR A 64 -1.54 20.79 -7.65
N VAL A 65 -0.50 21.39 -8.21
CA VAL A 65 0.46 22.22 -7.46
C VAL A 65 0.56 23.58 -8.11
N HIS A 66 0.34 24.62 -7.31
CA HIS A 66 0.54 26.00 -7.71
C HIS A 66 0.88 26.89 -6.52
N GLY A 67 1.83 27.81 -6.74
CA GLY A 67 2.47 28.62 -5.74
C GLY A 67 2.94 27.79 -4.55
N SER A 68 2.56 28.25 -3.37
CA SER A 68 2.91 27.61 -2.10
C SER A 68 1.99 26.45 -1.72
N MET A 69 1.13 25.96 -2.62
CA MET A 69 0.06 25.02 -2.33
C MET A 69 0.10 23.74 -3.17
N PHE A 70 0.04 22.60 -2.49
CA PHE A 70 -0.36 21.31 -3.06
C PHE A 70 -1.83 21.05 -2.75
N ILE A 71 -2.62 20.71 -3.76
CA ILE A 71 -4.06 20.44 -3.68
C ILE A 71 -4.30 19.00 -4.12
N MET A 72 -5.10 18.26 -3.34
CA MET A 72 -5.63 16.96 -3.72
C MET A 72 -7.13 16.92 -3.50
N LEU A 73 -7.89 16.51 -4.52
CA LEU A 73 -9.34 16.49 -4.51
C LEU A 73 -9.90 15.12 -4.89
N VAL A 74 -11.10 14.83 -4.39
CA VAL A 74 -11.86 13.62 -4.72
C VAL A 74 -12.61 13.85 -6.03
N ASP A 75 -12.47 12.94 -7.00
CA ASP A 75 -13.22 13.00 -8.26
C ASP A 75 -14.23 11.84 -8.43
N SER A 76 -14.40 11.02 -7.41
CA SER A 76 -15.42 9.97 -7.42
C SER A 76 -16.84 10.53 -7.20
N PHE A 77 -17.82 9.63 -7.16
CA PHE A 77 -19.21 9.95 -6.80
C PHE A 77 -19.35 10.61 -5.41
N LEU A 78 -18.32 10.56 -4.56
CA LEU A 78 -18.28 11.20 -3.25
C LEU A 78 -17.74 12.64 -3.28
N ARG A 79 -17.42 13.19 -4.45
CA ARG A 79 -16.80 14.51 -4.58
C ARG A 79 -17.57 15.64 -3.89
N TYR A 80 -18.91 15.59 -3.86
CA TYR A 80 -19.76 16.60 -3.22
C TYR A 80 -20.00 16.36 -1.71
N GLU A 81 -19.61 15.20 -1.20
CA GLU A 81 -19.75 14.85 0.21
C GLU A 81 -18.50 15.25 0.99
N LYS A 82 -18.34 16.55 1.31
CA LYS A 82 -17.11 17.12 1.89
C LYS A 82 -16.51 16.33 3.05
N LEU A 83 -17.34 15.96 4.03
CA LEU A 83 -16.86 15.23 5.21
C LEU A 83 -16.35 13.85 4.81
N ILE A 84 -17.14 13.10 4.03
CA ILE A 84 -16.80 11.74 3.59
C ILE A 84 -15.56 11.79 2.69
N GLY A 85 -15.49 12.75 1.77
CA GLY A 85 -14.33 12.94 0.90
C GLY A 85 -13.06 13.27 1.68
N LEU A 86 -13.14 14.07 2.76
CA LEU A 86 -12.00 14.30 3.66
C LEU A 86 -11.52 13.00 4.31
N TYR A 87 -12.44 12.15 4.80
CA TYR A 87 -12.11 10.82 5.33
C TYR A 87 -11.44 9.95 4.27
N VAL A 88 -11.97 9.93 3.05
CA VAL A 88 -11.46 9.13 1.93
C VAL A 88 -10.06 9.58 1.51
N LEU A 89 -9.81 10.89 1.37
CA LEU A 89 -8.47 11.42 1.06
C LEU A 89 -7.48 11.14 2.18
N SER A 90 -7.89 11.30 3.44
CA SER A 90 -7.06 10.99 4.60
C SER A 90 -6.71 9.50 4.65
N LEU A 91 -7.67 8.63 4.34
CA LEU A 91 -7.49 7.18 4.26
C LEU A 91 -6.56 6.79 3.10
N TYR A 92 -6.71 7.41 1.93
CA TYR A 92 -5.84 7.23 0.78
C TYR A 92 -4.40 7.61 1.13
N CYS A 93 -4.17 8.79 1.68
CA CYS A 93 -2.83 9.25 2.09
C CYS A 93 -2.23 8.37 3.19
N ALA A 94 -3.00 8.01 4.22
CA ALA A 94 -2.52 7.14 5.31
C ALA A 94 -2.11 5.74 4.82
N SER A 95 -2.71 5.25 3.74
CA SER A 95 -2.36 3.97 3.15
C SER A 95 -0.91 3.92 2.65
N PHE A 96 -0.32 5.05 2.24
CA PHE A 96 1.11 5.11 1.89
C PHE A 96 2.01 4.79 3.09
N ALA A 97 1.66 5.29 4.28
CA ALA A 97 2.35 4.99 5.53
C ALA A 97 2.26 3.49 5.88
N LEU A 98 1.07 2.91 5.67
CA LEU A 98 0.83 1.49 5.88
C LEU A 98 1.67 0.64 4.91
N CYS A 99 1.74 1.03 3.62
CA CYS A 99 2.55 0.33 2.63
C CYS A 99 4.03 0.27 3.00
N ILE A 100 4.66 1.42 3.28
CA ILE A 100 6.11 1.47 3.57
C ILE A 100 6.46 0.76 4.88
N SER A 101 5.60 0.87 5.89
CA SER A 101 5.79 0.20 7.17
C SER A 101 5.60 -1.31 7.07
N LEU A 102 4.68 -1.80 6.22
CA LEU A 102 4.56 -3.22 5.91
C LEU A 102 5.79 -3.75 5.16
N LEU A 103 6.36 -2.98 4.22
CA LEU A 103 7.64 -3.33 3.57
C LEU A 103 8.77 -3.42 4.60
N ALA A 104 8.89 -2.43 5.50
CA ALA A 104 9.86 -2.44 6.60
C ALA A 104 9.69 -3.68 7.50
N THR A 105 8.44 -4.03 7.81
CA THR A 105 8.06 -5.23 8.55
C THR A 105 8.52 -6.52 7.85
N GLN A 106 8.37 -6.61 6.52
CA GLN A 106 8.88 -7.74 5.75
C GLN A 106 10.41 -7.87 5.84
N PHE A 107 11.14 -6.75 5.72
CA PHE A 107 12.59 -6.75 5.88
C PHE A 107 13.03 -7.12 7.29
N TYR A 108 12.35 -6.60 8.30
CA TYR A 108 12.65 -6.91 9.69
C TYR A 108 12.46 -8.40 9.99
N TYR A 109 11.33 -8.99 9.58
CA TYR A 109 11.10 -10.42 9.74
C TYR A 109 12.20 -11.23 9.05
N ARG A 110 12.60 -10.83 7.84
CA ARG A 110 13.69 -11.49 7.11
C ARG A 110 15.03 -11.36 7.81
N TYR A 111 15.31 -10.19 8.37
CA TYR A 111 16.49 -9.96 9.19
C TYR A 111 16.52 -10.92 10.38
N VAL A 112 15.43 -11.06 11.12
CA VAL A 112 15.38 -12.01 12.25
C VAL A 112 15.55 -13.45 11.75
N ALA A 113 14.88 -13.85 10.67
CA ALA A 113 14.98 -15.21 10.14
C ALA A 113 16.39 -15.59 9.66
N VAL A 114 17.16 -14.65 9.10
CA VAL A 114 18.50 -14.92 8.52
C VAL A 114 19.62 -14.63 9.53
N CYS A 115 19.54 -13.49 10.21
CA CYS A 115 20.61 -13.00 11.07
C CYS A 115 20.45 -13.46 12.53
N GLN A 116 19.23 -13.73 12.99
CA GLN A 116 18.94 -14.11 14.38
C GLN A 116 17.97 -15.30 14.47
N PRO A 117 18.32 -16.47 13.91
CA PRO A 117 17.40 -17.61 13.85
C PRO A 117 16.92 -18.09 15.24
N HIS A 118 17.74 -17.90 16.29
CA HIS A 118 17.35 -18.20 17.68
C HIS A 118 16.17 -17.35 18.18
N ASN A 119 16.01 -16.13 17.67
CA ASN A 119 14.90 -15.24 18.01
C ASN A 119 13.66 -15.47 17.14
N LEU A 120 13.76 -16.27 16.07
CA LEU A 120 12.63 -16.53 15.17
C LEU A 120 11.45 -17.20 15.91
N GLY A 121 11.73 -18.02 16.92
CA GLY A 121 10.70 -18.62 17.77
C GLY A 121 9.83 -17.60 18.52
N LYS A 122 10.35 -16.38 18.77
CA LYS A 122 9.60 -15.28 19.37
C LYS A 122 8.57 -14.68 18.40
N LEU A 123 8.77 -14.84 17.09
CA LEU A 123 7.92 -14.32 16.01
C LEU A 123 6.96 -15.39 15.44
N ASN A 124 6.41 -16.23 16.31
CA ASN A 124 5.44 -17.26 15.93
C ASN A 124 4.10 -17.08 16.64
N GLY A 125 3.03 -17.60 16.03
CA GLY A 125 1.68 -17.57 16.58
C GLY A 125 1.16 -16.15 16.82
N PHE A 126 0.55 -15.92 17.99
CA PHE A 126 -0.03 -14.64 18.37
C PHE A 126 0.98 -13.48 18.32
N ARG A 127 2.24 -13.74 18.71
CA ARG A 127 3.29 -12.72 18.81
C ARG A 127 3.67 -12.12 17.45
N LEU A 128 3.40 -12.84 16.36
CA LEU A 128 3.57 -12.31 15.00
C LEU A 128 2.73 -11.05 14.77
N ARG A 129 1.56 -10.94 15.43
CA ARG A 129 0.69 -9.76 15.30
C ARG A 129 1.30 -8.48 15.86
N LEU A 130 2.16 -8.60 16.86
CA LEU A 130 2.86 -7.45 17.46
C LEU A 130 3.75 -6.73 16.43
N LEU A 131 4.17 -7.44 15.40
CA LEU A 131 4.99 -6.87 14.32
C LEU A 131 4.25 -5.82 13.49
N PHE A 132 2.91 -5.89 13.45
CA PHE A 132 2.08 -4.94 12.71
C PHE A 132 1.64 -3.73 13.54
N VAL A 133 1.92 -3.71 14.84
CA VAL A 133 1.56 -2.58 15.71
C VAL A 133 2.19 -1.26 15.21
N PRO A 134 3.49 -1.19 14.87
CA PRO A 134 4.08 0.02 14.30
C PRO A 134 3.41 0.46 13.00
N CYS A 135 2.99 -0.49 12.14
CA CYS A 135 2.29 -0.19 10.90
C CYS A 135 0.96 0.54 11.15
N ILE A 136 0.17 0.06 12.11
CA ILE A 136 -1.10 0.69 12.49
C ILE A 136 -0.87 2.06 13.12
N LEU A 137 0.17 2.21 13.96
CA LEU A 137 0.51 3.50 14.56
C LEU A 137 0.90 4.53 13.49
N PHE A 138 1.75 4.16 12.52
CA PHE A 138 2.11 5.07 11.43
C PHE A 138 0.93 5.40 10.52
N PHE A 139 0.04 4.44 10.26
CA PHE A 139 -1.21 4.69 9.54
C PHE A 139 -2.09 5.71 10.27
N ILE A 140 -2.34 5.53 11.57
CA ILE A 140 -3.15 6.46 12.37
C ILE A 140 -2.49 7.83 12.44
N ALA A 141 -1.18 7.89 12.68
CA ALA A 141 -0.45 9.15 12.73
C ALA A 141 -0.56 9.93 11.42
N TRP A 142 -0.34 9.27 10.29
CA TRP A 142 -0.47 9.90 8.97
C TRP A 142 -1.90 10.36 8.70
N PHE A 143 -2.88 9.53 9.04
CA PHE A 143 -4.30 9.88 8.92
C PHE A 143 -4.61 11.16 9.70
N CYS A 144 -4.19 11.25 10.96
CA CYS A 144 -4.42 12.43 11.79
C CYS A 144 -3.73 13.68 11.24
N LEU A 145 -2.49 13.57 10.78
CA LEU A 145 -1.77 14.70 10.16
C LEU A 145 -2.54 15.26 8.95
N VAL A 146 -3.02 14.39 8.06
CA VAL A 146 -3.82 14.83 6.90
C VAL A 146 -5.17 15.40 7.34
N PHE A 147 -5.90 14.67 8.19
CA PHE A 147 -7.27 15.02 8.57
C PHE A 147 -7.35 16.35 9.33
N PHE A 148 -6.39 16.63 10.21
CA PHE A 148 -6.41 17.84 11.04
C PHE A 148 -5.69 19.02 10.38
N ALA A 149 -4.50 18.83 9.80
CA ALA A 149 -3.71 19.95 9.31
C ALA A 149 -3.98 20.30 7.85
N MET A 150 -4.19 19.29 6.99
CA MET A 150 -4.40 19.51 5.55
C MET A 150 -5.87 19.76 5.17
N LYS A 151 -6.77 19.87 6.15
CA LYS A 151 -8.18 20.20 5.91
C LYS A 151 -8.28 21.57 5.20
N GLY A 152 -9.20 21.70 4.25
CA GLY A 152 -9.52 22.96 3.60
C GLY A 152 -10.11 23.98 4.58
N THR A 153 -9.29 24.88 5.10
CA THR A 153 -9.71 26.09 5.81
C THR A 153 -10.31 27.10 4.82
N GLU A 154 -11.05 28.10 5.29
CA GLU A 154 -11.68 29.10 4.41
C GLU A 154 -10.66 29.81 3.51
N GLU A 155 -9.49 30.15 4.05
CA GLU A 155 -8.36 30.73 3.30
C GLU A 155 -7.88 29.80 2.18
N LYS A 156 -7.68 28.50 2.50
CA LYS A 156 -7.26 27.48 1.54
C LYS A 156 -8.31 27.30 0.43
N VAL A 157 -9.59 27.34 0.79
CA VAL A 157 -10.72 27.21 -0.16
C VAL A 157 -10.70 28.34 -1.16
N GLU A 158 -10.60 29.60 -0.70
CA GLU A 158 -10.68 30.76 -1.59
C GLU A 158 -9.49 30.84 -2.56
N TYR A 159 -8.27 30.52 -2.08
CA TYR A 159 -7.10 30.44 -2.96
C TYR A 159 -7.24 29.31 -3.98
N ALA A 160 -7.59 28.09 -3.53
CA ALA A 160 -7.76 26.94 -4.41
C ALA A 160 -8.91 27.11 -5.41
N ARG A 161 -9.97 27.85 -5.05
CA ARG A 161 -11.17 28.04 -5.88
C ARG A 161 -10.85 28.65 -7.24
N LYS A 162 -10.04 29.71 -7.26
CA LYS A 162 -9.67 30.40 -8.51
C LYS A 162 -8.96 29.46 -9.48
N ILE A 163 -8.04 28.66 -8.94
CA ILE A 163 -7.16 27.76 -9.69
C ILE A 163 -7.94 26.53 -10.19
N ILE A 164 -8.67 25.87 -9.30
CA ILE A 164 -9.36 24.61 -9.61
C ILE A 164 -10.57 24.85 -10.53
N LEU A 165 -11.24 26.00 -10.40
CA LEU A 165 -12.33 26.36 -11.32
C LEU A 165 -11.82 26.55 -12.75
N GLU A 166 -10.62 27.12 -12.92
CA GLU A 166 -10.00 27.29 -14.24
C GLU A 166 -9.51 25.96 -14.84
N VAL A 167 -8.92 25.10 -14.01
CA VAL A 167 -8.22 23.89 -14.49
C VAL A 167 -9.15 22.67 -14.61
N TYR A 168 -10.06 22.50 -13.66
CA TYR A 168 -10.93 21.33 -13.56
C TYR A 168 -12.41 21.67 -13.77
N GLU A 169 -12.76 22.94 -13.96
CA GLU A 169 -14.16 23.40 -14.06
C GLU A 169 -15.00 23.06 -12.81
N GLU A 170 -14.34 22.86 -11.65
CA GLU A 170 -14.95 22.46 -10.39
C GLU A 170 -14.78 23.53 -9.31
N ASP A 171 -15.77 23.64 -8.44
CA ASP A 171 -15.82 24.63 -7.36
C ASP A 171 -15.39 23.99 -6.04
N THR A 172 -14.19 24.33 -5.54
CA THR A 172 -13.63 23.83 -4.27
C THR A 172 -14.48 24.16 -3.05
N SER A 173 -15.38 25.14 -3.16
CA SER A 173 -16.37 25.43 -2.12
C SER A 173 -17.48 24.39 -2.05
N LYS A 174 -17.60 23.50 -3.03
CA LYS A 174 -18.63 22.44 -3.12
C LYS A 174 -18.03 21.04 -3.08
N ILE A 175 -16.77 20.88 -3.44
CA ILE A 175 -16.10 19.57 -3.48
C ILE A 175 -15.20 19.32 -2.27
N ALA A 176 -14.96 18.04 -1.98
CA ALA A 176 -14.02 17.60 -0.97
C ALA A 176 -12.57 17.70 -1.48
N PHE A 177 -11.72 18.41 -0.75
CA PHE A 177 -10.29 18.49 -1.02
C PHE A 177 -9.46 18.61 0.28
N ILE A 178 -8.19 18.25 0.16
CA ILE A 178 -7.15 18.55 1.15
C ILE A 178 -6.08 19.41 0.48
N ALA A 179 -5.40 20.21 1.27
CA ALA A 179 -4.28 21.01 0.77
C ALA A 179 -3.18 21.21 1.81
N LEU A 180 -1.95 21.18 1.31
CA LEU A 180 -0.74 21.52 2.05
C LEU A 180 -0.26 22.88 1.54
N GLN A 181 -0.21 23.89 2.41
CA GLN A 181 0.20 25.24 2.03
C GLN A 181 1.24 25.78 3.01
N PHE A 182 2.44 26.13 2.52
CA PHE A 182 3.52 26.57 3.41
C PHE A 182 3.52 28.08 3.68
N TRP A 183 3.01 28.87 2.72
CA TRP A 183 3.03 30.33 2.79
C TRP A 183 1.62 30.87 2.57
N ASP A 184 1.18 31.72 3.50
CA ASP A 184 0.05 32.60 3.30
C ASP A 184 0.58 33.97 2.82
N THR A 185 -0.13 34.58 1.87
CA THR A 185 0.22 35.90 1.34
C THR A 185 -0.83 36.89 1.79
N ASP A 186 -0.46 37.81 2.67
CA ASP A 186 -1.37 38.86 3.16
C ASP A 186 -1.61 39.92 2.08
N SER A 187 -2.61 40.78 2.31
CA SER A 187 -2.97 41.90 1.41
C SER A 187 -1.79 42.83 1.08
N ASP A 188 -0.84 42.93 2.01
CA ASP A 188 0.29 43.85 1.93
C ASP A 188 1.51 43.20 1.25
N GLY A 189 1.37 41.95 0.78
CA GLY A 189 2.43 41.17 0.14
C GLY A 189 3.39 40.48 1.12
N SER A 190 3.17 40.60 2.44
CA SER A 190 3.91 39.84 3.45
C SER A 190 3.56 38.36 3.35
N LYS A 191 4.59 37.51 3.53
CA LYS A 191 4.43 36.05 3.57
C LYS A 191 4.51 35.56 5.00
N THR A 192 3.46 34.88 5.47
CA THR A 192 3.45 34.24 6.78
C THR A 192 3.58 32.72 6.62
N PHE A 193 4.43 32.11 7.45
CA PHE A 193 4.74 30.69 7.34
C PHE A 193 3.74 29.86 8.14
N ARG A 194 3.08 28.89 7.50
CA ARG A 194 2.06 28.06 8.14
C ARG A 194 2.69 26.85 8.83
N VAL A 195 3.00 27.02 10.11
CA VAL A 195 3.67 26.02 10.95
C VAL A 195 2.90 24.68 11.01
N SER A 196 1.56 24.70 11.02
CA SER A 196 0.74 23.48 11.07
C SER A 196 0.94 22.57 9.85
N ASP A 197 0.99 23.15 8.66
CA ASP A 197 1.23 22.40 7.42
C ASP A 197 2.67 21.89 7.35
N TRP A 198 3.63 22.71 7.81
CA TRP A 198 5.02 22.27 7.92
C TRP A 198 5.22 21.12 8.92
N LEU A 199 4.57 21.16 10.09
CA LEU A 199 4.63 20.06 11.05
C LEU A 199 4.09 18.76 10.45
N SER A 200 3.05 18.84 9.63
CA SER A 200 2.47 17.68 8.96
C SER A 200 3.41 17.13 7.89
N TYR A 201 3.97 18.01 7.07
CA TYR A 201 5.00 17.63 6.10
C TYR A 201 6.23 16.98 6.77
N SER A 202 6.73 17.57 7.85
CA SER A 202 7.83 17.02 8.65
C SER A 202 7.48 15.65 9.24
N GLY A 203 6.24 15.48 9.70
CA GLY A 203 5.71 14.19 10.15
C GLY A 203 5.73 13.11 9.05
N PHE A 204 5.30 13.46 7.83
CA PHE A 204 5.34 12.55 6.67
C PHE A 204 6.77 12.11 6.34
N LEU A 205 7.70 13.08 6.28
CA LEU A 205 9.13 12.80 6.03
C LEU A 205 9.74 11.92 7.14
N SER A 206 9.37 12.15 8.40
CA SER A 206 9.85 11.37 9.54
C SER A 206 9.39 9.91 9.47
N ILE A 207 8.13 9.67 9.09
CA ILE A 207 7.59 8.32 8.90
C ILE A 207 8.29 7.62 7.73
N ILE A 208 8.41 8.28 6.57
CA ILE A 208 9.11 7.72 5.40
C ILE A 208 10.58 7.41 5.75
N GLY A 209 11.28 8.38 6.34
CA GLY A 209 12.70 8.28 6.67
C GLY A 209 12.99 7.18 7.68
N SER A 210 12.16 7.04 8.72
CA SER A 210 12.32 5.97 9.72
C SER A 210 12.10 4.58 9.13
N CYS A 211 11.05 4.39 8.31
CA CYS A 211 10.80 3.12 7.64
C CYS A 211 11.92 2.77 6.64
N PHE A 212 12.36 3.74 5.84
CA PHE A 212 13.42 3.52 4.85
C PHE A 212 14.76 3.19 5.52
N SER A 213 15.09 3.87 6.62
CA SER A 213 16.29 3.57 7.42
C SER A 213 16.25 2.15 8.00
N ALA A 214 15.10 1.71 8.53
CA ALA A 214 14.90 0.35 9.02
C ALA A 214 15.07 -0.69 7.90
N ILE A 215 14.51 -0.41 6.71
CA ILE A 215 14.67 -1.25 5.52
C ILE A 215 16.14 -1.38 5.14
N LEU A 216 16.85 -0.27 4.97
CA LEU A 216 18.26 -0.27 4.57
C LEU A 216 19.13 -1.02 5.58
N PHE A 217 18.94 -0.75 6.87
CA PHE A 217 19.65 -1.44 7.94
C PHE A 217 19.45 -2.96 7.85
N CYS A 218 18.20 -3.41 7.74
CA CYS A 218 17.87 -4.83 7.64
C CYS A 218 18.45 -5.45 6.36
N ALA A 219 18.27 -4.80 5.21
CA ALA A 219 18.75 -5.26 3.91
C ALA A 219 20.28 -5.46 3.91
N ILE A 220 21.02 -4.47 4.41
CA ILE A 220 22.48 -4.51 4.51
C ILE A 220 22.93 -5.66 5.41
N LYS A 221 22.33 -5.82 6.60
CA LYS A 221 22.69 -6.90 7.53
C LYS A 221 22.39 -8.28 6.94
N ILE A 222 21.24 -8.46 6.28
CA ILE A 222 20.91 -9.73 5.61
C ILE A 222 21.93 -10.03 4.50
N TYR A 223 22.26 -9.03 3.68
CA TYR A 223 23.21 -9.18 2.59
C TYR A 223 24.58 -9.67 3.11
N PHE A 224 25.15 -9.00 4.11
CA PHE A 224 26.42 -9.42 4.71
C PHE A 224 26.33 -10.81 5.33
N LYS A 225 25.25 -11.13 6.06
CA LYS A 225 25.10 -12.46 6.68
C LYS A 225 25.07 -13.58 5.64
N LEU A 226 24.40 -13.37 4.51
CA LEU A 226 24.34 -14.34 3.40
C LEU A 226 25.71 -14.54 2.73
N GLN A 227 26.54 -13.50 2.66
CA GLN A 227 27.91 -13.60 2.12
C GLN A 227 28.86 -14.32 3.08
N CYS A 228 28.81 -14.02 4.38
CA CYS A 228 29.69 -14.66 5.37
C CYS A 228 29.31 -16.12 5.65
N SER A 229 28.03 -16.48 5.53
CA SER A 229 27.54 -17.82 5.90
C SER A 229 27.56 -18.82 4.74
N GLN A 230 28.36 -18.55 3.70
CA GLN A 230 28.40 -19.37 2.48
C GLN A 230 28.75 -20.84 2.75
N ASN A 231 29.64 -21.12 3.71
CA ASN A 231 30.11 -22.48 4.02
C ASN A 231 29.29 -23.19 5.12
N VAL A 232 28.40 -22.46 5.80
CA VAL A 232 27.64 -22.99 6.97
C VAL A 232 26.18 -23.28 6.60
N MET A 233 25.60 -22.50 5.69
CA MET A 233 24.20 -22.68 5.28
C MET A 233 24.10 -23.61 4.07
N SER A 234 23.11 -24.51 4.08
CA SER A 234 22.83 -25.37 2.92
C SER A 234 22.57 -24.54 1.66
N TRP A 235 22.99 -25.05 0.50
CA TRP A 235 22.78 -24.37 -0.78
C TRP A 235 21.30 -24.05 -1.04
N LYS A 236 20.40 -24.98 -0.70
CA LYS A 236 18.94 -24.81 -0.88
C LYS A 236 18.41 -23.65 -0.03
N THR A 237 18.78 -23.59 1.26
CA THR A 237 18.31 -22.54 2.17
C THR A 237 18.89 -21.17 1.80
N ARG A 238 20.17 -21.12 1.42
CA ARG A 238 20.84 -19.90 0.97
C ARG A 238 20.19 -19.33 -0.30
N GLU A 239 19.92 -20.20 -1.27
CA GLU A 239 19.29 -19.81 -2.52
C GLU A 239 17.85 -19.30 -2.32
N LEU A 240 17.10 -19.92 -1.39
CA LEU A 240 15.78 -19.46 -1.00
C LEU A 240 15.83 -18.02 -0.43
N HIS A 241 16.69 -17.77 0.56
CA HIS A 241 16.82 -16.43 1.15
C HIS A 241 17.31 -15.38 0.14
N ARG A 242 18.23 -15.75 -0.76
CA ARG A 242 18.73 -14.86 -1.82
C ARG A 242 17.61 -14.43 -2.77
N GLN A 243 16.77 -15.34 -3.21
CA GLN A 243 15.62 -15.02 -4.06
C GLN A 243 14.63 -14.10 -3.37
N LEU A 244 14.34 -14.37 -2.10
CA LEU A 244 13.40 -13.58 -1.31
C LEU A 244 13.93 -12.18 -1.03
N LEU A 245 15.22 -12.05 -0.69
CA LEU A 245 15.86 -10.74 -0.55
C LEU A 245 15.83 -9.96 -1.86
N LYS A 246 16.20 -10.60 -2.98
CA LYS A 246 16.15 -9.98 -4.30
C LYS A 246 14.73 -9.49 -4.63
N THR A 247 13.73 -10.34 -4.40
CA THR A 247 12.31 -10.00 -4.60
C THR A 247 11.95 -8.76 -3.79
N LEU A 248 12.27 -8.77 -2.49
CA LEU A 248 11.91 -7.69 -1.58
C LEU A 248 12.61 -6.36 -1.91
N ILE A 249 13.85 -6.42 -2.40
CA ILE A 249 14.57 -5.25 -2.92
C ILE A 249 13.82 -4.64 -4.11
N PHE A 250 13.43 -5.45 -5.11
CA PHE A 250 12.67 -4.94 -6.26
C PHE A 250 11.28 -4.43 -5.86
N GLN A 251 10.60 -5.13 -4.94
CA GLN A 251 9.30 -4.71 -4.41
C GLN A 251 9.36 -3.39 -3.63
N THR A 252 10.54 -3.02 -3.12
CA THR A 252 10.74 -1.77 -2.38
C THR A 252 11.28 -0.66 -3.26
N ALA A 253 12.15 -0.99 -4.21
CA ALA A 253 12.64 -0.06 -5.20
C ALA A 253 11.49 0.51 -6.04
N LEU A 254 10.52 -0.33 -6.44
CA LEU A 254 9.39 0.10 -7.24
C LEU A 254 8.60 1.25 -6.57
N PRO A 255 7.98 1.09 -5.39
CA PRO A 255 7.22 2.16 -4.73
C PRO A 255 8.13 3.28 -4.23
N PHE A 256 9.43 3.04 -3.99
CA PHE A 256 10.36 4.13 -3.72
C PHE A 256 10.45 5.10 -4.90
N PHE A 257 10.65 4.60 -6.12
CA PHE A 257 10.76 5.45 -7.31
C PHE A 257 9.41 5.92 -7.86
N THR A 258 8.33 5.18 -7.64
CA THR A 258 7.01 5.51 -8.22
C THR A 258 6.07 6.23 -7.25
N MET A 259 6.27 6.09 -5.93
CA MET A 259 5.39 6.68 -4.91
C MET A 259 6.17 7.59 -3.95
N TYR A 260 7.12 7.06 -3.17
CA TYR A 260 7.67 7.81 -2.03
C TYR A 260 8.59 8.97 -2.44
N SER A 261 9.53 8.75 -3.37
CA SER A 261 10.43 9.82 -3.84
C SER A 261 9.65 10.90 -4.57
N VAL A 262 8.63 10.51 -5.35
CA VAL A 262 7.84 11.43 -6.14
C VAL A 262 6.88 12.23 -5.25
N VAL A 263 6.20 11.59 -4.30
CA VAL A 263 5.35 12.28 -3.31
C VAL A 263 6.20 13.22 -2.44
N GLY A 264 7.36 12.76 -1.95
CA GLY A 264 8.27 13.62 -1.18
C GLY A 264 8.72 14.85 -1.97
N THR A 265 9.09 14.66 -3.24
CA THR A 265 9.44 15.77 -4.14
C THR A 265 8.25 16.71 -4.35
N ILE A 266 7.08 16.21 -4.74
CA ILE A 266 5.91 17.05 -5.01
C ILE A 266 5.46 17.84 -3.79
N LEU A 267 5.47 17.24 -2.61
CA LEU A 267 5.10 17.95 -1.38
C LEU A 267 6.17 18.98 -0.95
N SER A 268 7.41 18.84 -1.43
CA SER A 268 8.48 19.81 -1.19
C SER A 268 8.44 21.02 -2.14
N LEU A 269 7.92 20.86 -3.37
CA LEU A 269 7.86 21.94 -4.37
C LEU A 269 7.12 23.19 -3.89
N PRO A 270 5.96 23.08 -3.20
CA PRO A 270 5.26 24.22 -2.63
C PRO A 270 6.07 25.04 -1.60
N ILE A 271 7.11 24.45 -0.97
CA ILE A 271 8.01 25.21 -0.06
C ILE A 271 8.76 26.28 -0.84
N PHE A 272 9.15 25.96 -2.07
CA PHE A 272 9.92 26.81 -2.98
C PHE A 272 9.05 27.54 -4.01
N GLU A 273 7.72 27.41 -3.89
CA GLU A 273 6.74 27.98 -4.84
C GLU A 273 6.98 27.55 -6.29
N ILE A 274 7.41 26.29 -6.49
CA ILE A 274 7.66 25.73 -7.82
C ILE A 274 6.37 25.14 -8.38
N ASP A 275 5.90 25.74 -9.47
CA ASP A 275 4.68 25.32 -10.17
C ASP A 275 4.94 24.13 -11.10
N ILE A 276 4.16 23.08 -10.91
CA ILE A 276 4.12 21.92 -11.81
C ILE A 276 2.71 21.61 -12.34
N GLY A 277 1.69 22.30 -11.82
CA GLY A 277 0.31 22.23 -12.28
C GLY A 277 -0.22 20.80 -12.35
N LEU A 278 -0.80 20.45 -13.50
CA LEU A 278 -1.41 19.14 -13.75
C LEU A 278 -0.42 17.97 -13.76
N THR A 279 0.87 18.21 -13.96
CA THR A 279 1.87 17.12 -13.94
C THR A 279 1.98 16.46 -12.56
N ALA A 280 1.46 17.13 -11.51
CA ALA A 280 1.32 16.57 -10.18
C ALA A 280 0.46 15.29 -10.12
N ASN A 281 -0.40 15.05 -11.12
CA ASN A 281 -1.20 13.82 -11.23
C ASN A 281 -0.35 12.57 -11.57
N PHE A 282 0.86 12.74 -12.11
CA PHE A 282 1.69 11.61 -12.55
C PHE A 282 1.99 10.59 -11.44
N PRO A 283 2.43 10.99 -10.22
CA PRO A 283 2.57 10.04 -9.12
C PRO A 283 1.26 9.39 -8.69
N GLY A 284 0.12 10.07 -8.80
CA GLY A 284 -1.20 9.43 -8.59
C GLY A 284 -1.39 8.26 -9.57
N SER A 285 -1.09 8.46 -10.85
CA SER A 285 -1.11 7.39 -11.86
C SER A 285 -0.10 6.28 -11.56
N ALA A 286 1.10 6.62 -11.10
CA ALA A 286 2.12 5.62 -10.81
C ALA A 286 1.76 4.79 -9.56
N ALA A 287 1.12 5.43 -8.57
CA ALA A 287 0.57 4.81 -7.38
C ALA A 287 -0.56 3.82 -7.70
N CYS A 288 -1.38 4.09 -8.72
CA CYS A 288 -2.48 3.20 -9.12
C CYS A 288 -2.01 1.90 -9.78
N VAL A 289 -0.89 1.95 -10.53
CA VAL A 289 -0.33 0.80 -11.24
C VAL A 289 0.53 -0.07 -10.31
N TYR A 290 1.15 0.53 -9.29
CA TYR A 290 2.06 -0.14 -8.36
C TYR A 290 1.49 -1.44 -7.74
N PRO A 291 0.26 -1.46 -7.18
CA PRO A 291 -0.33 -2.65 -6.58
C PRO A 291 -0.45 -3.84 -7.53
N ALA A 292 -0.51 -3.60 -8.85
CA ALA A 292 -0.55 -4.65 -9.85
C ALA A 292 0.84 -5.22 -10.19
N LEU A 293 1.87 -4.37 -10.15
CA LEU A 293 3.25 -4.75 -10.45
C LEU A 293 3.93 -5.50 -9.30
N GLU A 294 3.62 -5.14 -8.05
CA GLU A 294 4.20 -5.78 -6.87
C GLU A 294 4.05 -7.32 -6.82
N PRO A 295 2.86 -7.90 -7.01
CA PRO A 295 2.70 -9.35 -7.02
C PRO A 295 3.39 -10.00 -8.22
N LEU A 296 3.51 -9.30 -9.35
CA LEU A 296 4.25 -9.81 -10.52
C LEU A 296 5.75 -9.93 -10.25
N ILE A 297 6.34 -8.98 -9.52
CA ILE A 297 7.74 -9.07 -9.06
C ILE A 297 7.92 -10.35 -8.23
N ALA A 298 7.02 -10.62 -7.29
CA ALA A 298 7.09 -11.86 -6.50
C ALA A 298 6.94 -13.12 -7.37
N MET A 299 5.95 -13.14 -8.26
CA MET A 299 5.71 -14.26 -9.17
C MET A 299 6.90 -14.54 -10.11
N TYR A 300 7.64 -13.51 -10.50
CA TYR A 300 8.80 -13.63 -11.39
C TYR A 300 10.06 -14.15 -10.68
N PHE A 301 10.38 -13.58 -9.51
CA PHE A 301 11.62 -13.86 -8.80
C PHE A 301 11.56 -15.11 -7.91
N VAL A 302 10.40 -15.46 -7.35
CA VAL A 302 10.24 -16.64 -6.51
C VAL A 302 10.05 -17.88 -7.39
N LYS A 303 11.04 -18.78 -7.41
CA LYS A 303 11.05 -19.96 -8.30
C LYS A 303 9.81 -20.82 -8.15
N ASP A 304 9.34 -21.06 -6.92
CA ASP A 304 8.17 -21.92 -6.69
C ASP A 304 6.88 -21.33 -7.25
N PHE A 305 6.70 -20.00 -7.16
CA PHE A 305 5.57 -19.31 -7.77
C PHE A 305 5.66 -19.33 -9.29
N LYS A 306 6.83 -18.98 -9.84
CA LYS A 306 7.07 -19.04 -11.29
C LYS A 306 6.84 -20.43 -11.87
N ASN A 307 7.31 -21.47 -11.19
CA ASN A 307 7.15 -22.86 -11.63
C ASN A 307 5.69 -23.32 -11.53
N ALA A 308 4.96 -22.87 -10.50
CA ALA A 308 3.53 -23.13 -10.38
C ALA A 308 2.73 -22.52 -11.52
N LEU A 309 3.12 -21.33 -11.99
CA LEU A 309 2.49 -20.64 -13.13
C LEU A 309 2.84 -21.30 -14.48
N LYS A 310 4.09 -21.75 -14.67
CA LYS A 310 4.52 -22.44 -15.91
C LYS A 310 3.89 -23.83 -16.08
N CYS A 311 3.53 -24.51 -15.00
CA CYS A 311 2.94 -25.85 -15.08
C CYS A 311 1.43 -25.75 -15.35
N ASN A 312 1.00 -26.01 -16.59
CA ASN A 312 -0.42 -25.96 -17.00
C ASN A 312 -1.36 -26.84 -16.14
N ARG A 313 -0.84 -27.92 -15.54
CA ARG A 313 -1.57 -28.78 -14.58
C ARG A 313 -1.76 -28.12 -13.20
N GLY A 314 -0.89 -27.19 -12.82
CA GLY A 314 -0.93 -26.45 -11.55
C GLY A 314 -2.07 -25.44 -11.52
N ILE A 315 -2.15 -24.56 -12.53
CA ILE A 315 -3.22 -23.56 -12.66
C ILE A 315 -4.59 -24.25 -12.78
N ARG A 316 -4.73 -25.25 -13.67
CA ARG A 316 -5.99 -26.03 -13.78
C ARG A 316 -6.39 -26.71 -12.47
N ARG A 317 -5.46 -27.37 -11.75
CA ARG A 317 -5.77 -27.99 -10.44
C ARG A 317 -6.12 -26.98 -9.36
N ILE A 318 -5.52 -25.80 -9.39
CA ILE A 318 -5.79 -24.71 -8.44
C ILE A 318 -7.21 -24.18 -8.66
N PHE A 319 -7.56 -23.82 -9.90
CA PHE A 319 -8.90 -23.36 -10.23
C PHE A 319 -9.96 -24.46 -10.04
N LEU A 320 -9.66 -25.73 -10.40
CA LEU A 320 -10.58 -26.84 -10.12
C LEU A 320 -10.77 -27.09 -8.62
N LYS A 321 -9.71 -26.99 -7.78
CA LYS A 321 -9.85 -27.16 -6.33
C LYS A 321 -10.72 -26.08 -5.70
N GLU A 322 -10.59 -24.84 -6.15
CA GLU A 322 -11.41 -23.73 -5.67
C GLU A 322 -12.87 -23.88 -6.15
N LEU A 323 -13.08 -24.26 -7.42
CA LEU A 323 -14.41 -24.54 -7.96
C LEU A 323 -15.09 -25.70 -7.20
N VAL A 324 -14.35 -26.78 -6.90
CA VAL A 324 -14.84 -27.92 -6.11
C VAL A 324 -15.07 -27.53 -4.65
N PHE A 325 -14.25 -26.65 -4.06
CA PHE A 325 -14.45 -26.14 -2.70
C PHE A 325 -15.71 -25.26 -2.61
N GLN A 326 -15.92 -24.37 -3.58
CA GLN A 326 -17.13 -23.55 -3.69
C GLN A 326 -18.39 -24.39 -3.93
N VAL A 327 -18.30 -25.42 -4.79
CA VAL A 327 -19.39 -26.40 -5.00
C VAL A 327 -19.66 -27.18 -3.71
N ASN A 328 -18.63 -27.63 -2.99
CA ASN A 328 -18.81 -28.33 -1.71
C ASN A 328 -19.40 -27.44 -0.62
N LEU A 329 -19.04 -26.15 -0.56
CA LEU A 329 -19.66 -25.20 0.36
C LEU A 329 -21.13 -24.95 0.03
N LYS A 330 -21.48 -24.84 -1.26
CA LYS A 330 -22.88 -24.75 -1.73
C LYS A 330 -23.67 -26.03 -1.45
N LEU A 331 -23.07 -27.21 -1.63
CA LEU A 331 -23.70 -28.50 -1.30
C LEU A 331 -23.92 -28.64 0.21
N LYS A 332 -22.98 -28.15 1.02
CA LYS A 332 -23.10 -28.15 2.49
C LYS A 332 -24.10 -27.13 3.02
N SER A 333 -24.34 -26.03 2.29
CA SER A 333 -25.40 -25.07 2.60
C SER A 333 -26.80 -25.51 2.12
N GLN A 334 -26.86 -26.48 1.18
CA GLN A 334 -28.12 -27.07 0.69
C GLN A 334 -28.56 -28.33 1.46
N TRP A 335 -27.72 -28.86 2.35
CA TRP A 335 -28.10 -29.94 3.27
C TRP A 335 -28.53 -29.37 4.63
N PRO A 336 -29.84 -29.26 4.92
CA PRO A 336 -30.28 -28.92 6.27
C PRO A 336 -29.91 -30.06 7.22
N THR A 337 -29.14 -29.72 8.26
CA THR A 337 -28.77 -30.57 9.40
C THR A 337 -30.00 -30.85 10.29
N SER A 338 -31.04 -31.46 9.73
CA SER A 338 -32.29 -31.77 10.44
C SER A 338 -32.83 -33.16 10.10
N ARG A 339 -31.94 -34.17 10.08
CA ARG A 339 -32.37 -35.57 10.11
C ARG A 339 -31.29 -36.52 10.67
N CYS A 340 -30.88 -36.27 11.91
CA CYS A 340 -30.21 -37.27 12.77
C CYS A 340 -30.56 -36.99 14.23
N LYS A 341 -31.83 -37.15 14.57
CA LYS A 341 -32.27 -37.47 15.93
C LYS A 341 -33.31 -38.58 15.81
N ASN A 342 -33.13 -39.62 16.62
CA ASN A 342 -33.96 -40.81 16.80
C ASN A 342 -33.58 -42.02 15.96
N LEU A 343 -32.55 -42.73 16.40
CA LEU A 343 -32.70 -44.17 16.62
C LEU A 343 -32.07 -44.49 17.99
N HIS A 344 -32.94 -44.54 19.00
CA HIS A 344 -32.59 -44.99 20.35
C HIS A 344 -32.31 -46.50 20.30
N ILE A 345 -31.19 -46.86 20.90
CA ILE A 345 -30.85 -48.21 21.34
C ILE A 345 -31.90 -48.63 22.38
N THR A 346 -32.47 -49.82 22.22
CA THR A 346 -33.07 -50.56 23.34
C THR A 346 -32.69 -52.03 23.20
N LEU A 347 -31.85 -52.46 24.17
CA LEU A 347 -31.39 -53.80 24.54
C LEU A 347 -30.54 -54.59 23.54
#